data_AF-A0A815LSF4-F1
#
_entry.id   AF-A0A815LSF4-F1
#
_cell.length_a   1.000
_cell.length_b   1.000
_cell.length_c   1.000
_cell.angle_alpha   90.00
_cell.angle_beta   90.00
_cell.angle_gamma   90.00
#
_symmetry.space_group_name_H-M   'P 1'
#
loop_
_entity.id
_entity.type
_entity.pdbx_description
1 polymer ?
#
loop_
_entity_poly.entity_id
_entity_poly.type
_entity_poly.pdbx_seq_one_letter_code
_entity_poly.pdbx_strand_id
1 'polypeptide(L)'
;DKEDIVSEVKRVLEQQLGFDKTGRSENLSKSQRKAIKTLKEDENTIIIPTDKGGKVVVMNVEDYIKKIKEKLDTKAYQKLDEDPSKGIYKRLEILLSELVGKQEIDRDEMNMMLENKNLPFVRGQLKVIKKINQCD
;
A
#
# COMPACT_ATOMS: atom_id res chain seq x y z
N ASP A 1 -44.50 3.98 -37.76
CA ASP A 1 -43.76 2.70 -37.78
C ASP A 1 -43.35 2.28 -36.37
N LYS A 2 -43.15 0.98 -36.11
CA LYS A 2 -42.84 0.49 -34.74
C LYS A 2 -41.52 1.04 -34.19
N GLU A 3 -40.58 1.36 -35.07
CA GLU A 3 -39.28 1.92 -34.72
C GLU A 3 -39.38 3.37 -34.20
N ASP A 4 -40.32 4.17 -34.72
CA ASP A 4 -40.56 5.55 -34.26
C ASP A 4 -41.14 5.61 -32.86
N ILE A 5 -42.00 4.64 -32.51
CA ILE A 5 -42.57 4.58 -31.16
C ILE A 5 -41.49 4.16 -30.16
N VAL A 6 -40.61 3.24 -30.52
CA VAL A 6 -39.50 2.80 -29.67
C VAL A 6 -38.49 3.93 -29.44
N SER A 7 -38.19 4.72 -30.46
CA SER A 7 -37.28 5.86 -30.33
C SER A 7 -37.85 6.95 -29.43
N GLU A 8 -39.14 7.24 -29.53
CA GLU A 8 -39.79 8.26 -28.72
C GLU A 8 -39.96 7.83 -27.24
N VAL A 9 -40.33 6.56 -27.00
CA VAL A 9 -40.40 6.00 -25.63
C VAL A 9 -39.02 6.03 -24.97
N LYS A 10 -37.96 5.73 -25.72
CA LYS A 10 -36.58 5.78 -25.22
C LYS A 10 -36.18 7.20 -24.85
N ARG A 11 -36.54 8.20 -25.68
CA ARG A 11 -36.28 9.63 -25.43
C ARG A 11 -36.98 10.13 -24.17
N VAL A 12 -38.25 9.77 -23.98
CA VAL A 12 -39.04 10.16 -22.80
C VAL A 12 -38.50 9.52 -21.52
N LEU A 13 -38.13 8.23 -21.57
CA LEU A 13 -37.49 7.55 -20.44
C LEU A 13 -36.15 8.19 -20.05
N GLU A 14 -35.35 8.61 -21.03
CA GLU A 14 -34.08 9.30 -20.80
C GLU A 14 -34.27 10.69 -20.18
N GLN A 15 -35.28 11.44 -20.62
CA GLN A 15 -35.64 12.74 -20.01
C GLN A 15 -36.21 12.59 -18.60
N GLN A 16 -37.01 11.56 -18.32
CA GLN A 16 -37.67 11.39 -17.03
C GLN A 16 -36.78 10.75 -15.97
N LEU A 17 -35.85 9.86 -16.35
CA LEU A 17 -35.03 9.12 -15.39
C LEU A 17 -33.68 9.77 -15.07
N GLY A 18 -33.30 10.88 -15.72
CA GLY A 18 -32.08 11.63 -15.38
C GLY A 18 -30.81 10.77 -15.32
N PHE A 19 -30.76 9.66 -16.06
CA PHE A 19 -29.56 8.83 -16.13
C PHE A 19 -28.55 9.58 -16.99
N ASP A 20 -27.64 10.25 -16.31
CA ASP A 20 -26.42 10.79 -16.90
C ASP A 20 -25.66 9.62 -17.55
N LYS A 21 -25.82 9.44 -18.86
CA LYS A 21 -25.24 8.33 -19.63
C LYS A 21 -23.75 8.50 -19.89
N THR A 22 -23.14 9.54 -19.33
CA THR A 22 -21.70 9.79 -19.41
C THR A 22 -21.21 10.41 -18.11
N GLY A 23 -20.42 9.65 -17.35
CA GLY A 23 -19.55 10.23 -16.33
C GLY A 23 -19.75 9.60 -14.98
N ARG A 24 -18.65 9.08 -14.43
CA ARG A 24 -18.52 8.84 -12.99
C ARG A 24 -19.11 10.05 -12.27
N SER A 25 -20.20 9.87 -11.52
CA SER A 25 -20.63 10.90 -10.59
C SER A 25 -19.44 11.16 -9.67
N GLU A 26 -18.84 12.33 -9.81
CA GLU A 26 -17.67 12.68 -9.04
C GLU A 26 -18.11 12.83 -7.58
N ASN A 27 -17.76 11.83 -6.76
CA ASN A 27 -18.09 11.76 -5.33
C ASN A 27 -17.41 12.84 -4.46
N LEU A 28 -16.61 13.70 -5.08
CA LEU A 28 -15.91 14.80 -4.43
C LEU A 28 -16.41 16.11 -5.03
N SER A 29 -16.58 17.13 -4.19
CA SER A 29 -16.81 18.49 -4.65
C SER A 29 -15.54 19.12 -5.21
N LYS A 30 -15.67 20.22 -5.97
CA LYS A 30 -14.53 21.01 -6.46
C LYS A 30 -13.63 21.51 -5.32
N SER A 31 -14.24 21.93 -4.20
CA SER A 31 -13.49 22.40 -3.02
C SER A 31 -12.73 21.26 -2.35
N GLN A 32 -13.33 20.07 -2.23
CA GLN A 32 -12.66 18.88 -1.70
C GLN A 32 -11.48 18.45 -2.58
N ARG A 33 -11.64 18.46 -3.91
CA ARG A 33 -10.53 18.21 -4.84
C ARG A 33 -9.39 19.20 -4.69
N LYS A 34 -9.71 20.50 -4.56
CA LYS A 34 -8.70 21.55 -4.31
C LYS A 34 -7.98 21.33 -2.98
N ALA A 35 -8.72 20.96 -1.93
CA ALA A 35 -8.14 20.65 -0.62
C ALA A 35 -7.21 19.44 -0.67
N ILE A 36 -7.61 18.35 -1.34
CA ILE A 36 -6.76 17.15 -1.55
C ILE A 36 -5.50 17.52 -2.34
N LYS A 37 -5.63 18.34 -3.39
CA LYS A 37 -4.47 18.79 -4.18
C LYS A 37 -3.50 19.59 -3.31
N THR A 38 -4.02 20.54 -2.53
CA THR A 38 -3.21 21.36 -1.61
C THR A 38 -2.52 20.48 -0.57
N LEU A 39 -3.23 19.50 0.00
CA LEU A 39 -2.68 18.57 0.98
C LEU A 39 -1.62 17.64 0.37
N LYS A 40 -1.73 17.30 -0.91
CA LYS A 40 -0.72 16.51 -1.64
C LYS A 40 0.55 17.32 -1.93
N GLU A 41 0.41 18.63 -2.08
CA GLU A 41 1.53 19.57 -2.31
C GLU A 41 2.25 19.94 -1.00
N ASP A 42 1.65 19.70 0.17
CA ASP A 42 2.28 19.94 1.47
C ASP A 42 3.28 18.84 1.85
N GLU A 43 4.56 19.18 1.84
CA GLU A 43 5.66 18.28 2.22
C GLU A 43 5.81 18.10 3.74
N ASN A 44 5.13 18.91 4.56
CA ASN A 44 5.25 18.86 6.01
C ASN A 44 4.28 17.85 6.65
N THR A 45 3.32 17.34 5.89
CA THR A 45 2.24 16.50 6.39
C THR A 45 2.30 15.11 5.74
N ILE A 46 2.27 14.06 6.57
CA ILE A 46 2.18 12.67 6.13
C ILE A 46 0.76 12.13 6.37
N ILE A 47 0.20 11.49 5.34
CA ILE A 47 -1.08 10.77 5.41
C ILE A 47 -0.78 9.28 5.40
N ILE A 48 -1.15 8.58 6.47
CA ILE A 48 -0.88 7.15 6.64
C ILE A 48 -2.22 6.41 6.80
N PRO A 49 -2.44 5.29 6.09
CA PRO A 49 -3.55 4.39 6.41
C PRO A 49 -3.50 4.00 7.90
N THR A 50 -4.64 3.81 8.56
CA THR A 50 -4.63 3.23 9.91
C THR A 50 -4.67 1.70 9.84
N ASP A 51 -4.01 1.04 10.79
CA ASP A 51 -4.05 -0.42 10.95
C ASP A 51 -5.47 -0.96 11.19
N LYS A 52 -6.38 -0.14 11.75
CA LYS A 52 -7.74 -0.55 12.11
C LYS A 52 -8.82 0.41 11.57
N GLY A 53 -9.70 -0.12 10.71
CA GLY A 53 -11.03 0.45 10.47
C GLY A 53 -11.12 1.56 9.41
N GLY A 54 -10.30 1.49 8.35
CA GLY A 54 -10.46 2.34 7.15
C GLY A 54 -10.25 3.84 7.38
N LYS A 55 -9.74 4.24 8.54
CA LYS A 55 -9.41 5.63 8.84
C LYS A 55 -8.02 5.96 8.31
N VAL A 56 -7.72 7.26 8.25
CA VAL A 56 -6.40 7.79 7.88
C VAL A 56 -5.87 8.64 9.04
N VAL A 57 -4.55 8.59 9.26
CA VAL A 57 -3.84 9.47 10.18
C VAL A 57 -3.19 10.58 9.38
N VAL A 58 -3.38 11.82 9.82
CA VAL A 58 -2.67 13.00 9.31
C VAL A 58 -1.74 13.46 10.43
N MET A 59 -0.44 13.58 10.14
CA MET A 59 0.57 13.96 11.13
C MET A 59 1.68 14.78 10.47
N ASN A 60 2.37 15.61 11.25
CA ASN A 60 3.57 16.28 10.77
C ASN A 60 4.71 15.26 10.51
N VAL A 61 5.52 15.50 9.47
CA VAL A 61 6.61 14.62 9.05
C VAL A 61 7.71 14.52 10.11
N GLU A 62 8.06 15.61 10.79
CA GLU A 62 9.09 15.61 11.84
C GLU A 62 8.63 14.76 13.04
N ASP A 63 7.37 14.93 13.46
CA ASP A 63 6.77 14.11 14.52
C ASP A 63 6.74 12.62 14.16
N TYR A 64 6.46 12.31 12.89
CA TYR A 64 6.50 10.94 12.38
C TYR A 64 7.89 10.35 12.50
N ILE A 65 8.90 11.05 11.98
CA ILE A 65 10.30 10.62 11.99
C ILE A 65 10.77 10.45 13.43
N LYS A 66 10.44 11.38 14.33
CA LYS A 66 10.78 11.31 15.75
C LYS A 66 10.23 10.04 16.40
N LYS A 67 8.92 9.77 16.23
CA LYS A 67 8.28 8.57 16.79
C LYS A 67 8.87 7.26 16.23
N ILE A 68 9.27 7.27 14.95
CA ILE A 68 9.95 6.11 14.36
C ILE A 68 11.30 5.91 15.04
N LYS A 69 12.11 6.97 15.14
CA LYS A 69 13.43 6.89 15.76
C LYS A 69 13.33 6.40 17.20
N GLU A 70 12.41 6.96 18.00
CA GLU A 70 12.17 6.52 19.38
C GLU A 70 11.82 5.03 19.49
N LYS A 71 11.09 4.47 18.52
CA LYS A 71 10.76 3.03 18.54
C LYS A 71 11.84 2.13 17.99
N LEU A 72 12.66 2.63 17.06
CA LEU A 72 13.79 1.89 16.51
C LEU A 72 15.04 1.97 17.39
N ASP A 73 15.12 2.95 18.30
CA ASP A 73 16.21 3.12 19.27
C ASP A 73 16.13 2.11 20.42
N THR A 74 16.12 0.83 20.06
CA THR A 74 16.17 -0.30 20.99
C THR A 74 17.29 -1.23 20.57
N LYS A 75 17.84 -1.99 21.53
CA LYS A 75 18.89 -3.00 21.24
C LYS A 75 18.44 -4.12 20.28
N ALA A 76 17.15 -4.18 19.94
CA ALA A 76 16.57 -5.20 19.08
C ALA A 76 16.78 -4.92 17.57
N TYR A 77 17.11 -3.68 17.18
CA TYR A 77 17.27 -3.31 15.77
C TYR A 77 18.67 -2.77 15.49
N GLN A 78 19.20 -3.13 14.33
CA GLN A 78 20.46 -2.63 13.81
C GLN A 78 20.23 -2.08 12.40
N LYS A 79 20.79 -0.90 12.13
CA LYS A 79 20.79 -0.34 10.77
C LYS A 79 21.76 -1.14 9.90
N LEU A 80 21.28 -1.55 8.73
CA LEU A 80 22.11 -2.15 7.69
C LEU A 80 22.45 -1.06 6.67
N ASP A 81 23.71 -1.02 6.24
CA ASP A 81 24.18 -0.06 5.23
C ASP A 81 23.70 -0.42 3.82
N GLU A 82 23.54 -1.73 3.58
CA GLU A 82 23.10 -2.28 2.31
C GLU A 82 22.12 -3.44 2.55
N ASP A 83 21.30 -3.71 1.54
CA ASP A 83 20.40 -4.87 1.54
C ASP A 83 21.22 -6.17 1.45
N PRO A 84 21.26 -7.02 2.49
CA PRO A 84 22.05 -8.24 2.50
C PRO A 84 21.48 -9.34 1.60
N SER A 85 20.26 -9.16 1.08
CA SER A 85 19.51 -10.18 0.34
C SER A 85 20.33 -10.77 -0.80
N LYS A 86 20.97 -9.94 -1.63
CA LYS A 86 21.77 -10.42 -2.76
C LYS A 86 22.92 -11.33 -2.32
N GLY A 87 23.60 -10.98 -1.24
CA GLY A 87 24.69 -11.79 -0.68
C GLY A 87 24.19 -13.11 -0.11
N ILE A 88 23.05 -13.08 0.58
CA ILE A 88 22.40 -14.28 1.12
C ILE A 88 21.97 -15.21 -0.02
N TYR A 89 21.34 -14.71 -1.08
CA TYR A 89 20.94 -15.51 -2.24
C TYR A 89 22.12 -16.16 -2.95
N LYS A 90 23.21 -15.40 -3.16
CA LYS A 90 24.41 -15.96 -3.78
C LYS A 90 25.02 -17.08 -2.94
N ARG A 91 25.05 -16.91 -1.61
CA ARG A 91 25.53 -17.95 -0.70
C ARG A 91 24.61 -19.17 -0.70
N LEU A 92 23.30 -18.97 -0.75
CA LEU A 92 22.30 -20.03 -0.85
C LEU A 92 22.48 -20.83 -2.15
N GLU A 93 22.66 -20.17 -3.29
CA GLU A 93 22.87 -20.80 -4.59
C GLU A 93 24.14 -21.67 -4.62
N ILE A 94 25.23 -21.20 -4.00
CA ILE A 94 26.46 -21.97 -3.85
C ILE A 94 26.21 -23.24 -3.03
N LEU A 95 25.56 -23.11 -1.87
CA LEU A 95 25.26 -24.25 -0.99
C LEU A 95 24.35 -25.28 -1.68
N LEU A 96 23.33 -24.84 -2.40
CA LEU A 96 22.43 -25.73 -3.14
C LEU A 96 23.16 -26.43 -4.29
N SER A 97 24.04 -25.73 -5.00
CA SER A 97 24.86 -26.33 -6.07
C SER A 97 25.79 -27.42 -5.55
N GLU A 98 26.36 -27.23 -4.35
CA GLU A 98 27.18 -28.26 -3.69
C GLU A 98 26.36 -29.51 -3.32
N LEU A 99 25.13 -29.33 -2.84
CA LEU A 99 24.22 -30.44 -2.50
C LEU A 99 23.76 -31.22 -3.73
N VAL A 100 23.47 -30.53 -4.84
CA VAL A 100 23.20 -31.17 -6.15
C VAL A 100 24.41 -31.97 -6.61
N GLY A 101 25.63 -31.43 -6.45
CA GLY A 101 26.87 -32.13 -6.78
C GLY A 101 27.08 -33.41 -5.96
N LYS A 102 26.58 -33.45 -4.73
CA LYS A 102 26.58 -34.63 -3.85
C LYS A 102 25.43 -35.59 -4.09
N GLN A 103 24.49 -35.26 -4.99
CA GLN A 103 23.25 -36.01 -5.23
C GLN A 103 22.35 -36.14 -3.98
N GLU A 104 22.46 -35.19 -3.04
CA GLU A 104 21.59 -35.14 -1.86
C GLU A 104 20.24 -34.47 -2.15
N ILE A 105 20.21 -33.64 -3.19
CA ILE A 105 19.01 -32.99 -3.74
C ILE A 105 19.07 -33.00 -5.27
N ASP A 106 17.92 -32.91 -5.92
CA ASP A 106 17.82 -32.74 -7.36
C ASP A 106 17.81 -31.25 -7.79
N ARG A 107 17.89 -31.02 -9.11
CA ARG A 107 17.89 -29.65 -9.66
C ARG A 107 16.53 -28.97 -9.53
N ASP A 108 15.45 -29.71 -9.51
CA ASP A 108 14.10 -29.17 -9.43
C ASP A 108 13.81 -28.71 -7.99
N GLU A 109 14.24 -29.47 -6.98
CA GLU A 109 14.27 -29.10 -5.57
C GLU A 109 15.08 -27.83 -5.33
N MET A 110 16.27 -27.71 -5.93
CA MET A 110 17.07 -26.48 -5.90
C MET A 110 16.32 -25.29 -6.49
N ASN A 111 15.68 -25.46 -7.66
CA ASN A 111 14.92 -24.40 -8.32
C ASN A 111 13.71 -23.96 -7.47
N MET A 112 12.96 -24.90 -6.88
CA MET A 112 11.84 -24.60 -5.99
C MET A 112 12.28 -23.79 -4.76
N MET A 113 13.45 -24.07 -4.20
CA MET A 113 13.99 -23.31 -3.07
C MET A 113 14.42 -21.89 -3.45
N LEU A 114 14.94 -21.70 -4.67
CA LEU A 114 15.37 -20.39 -5.19
C LEU A 114 14.24 -19.53 -5.78
N GLU A 115 13.10 -20.14 -6.15
CA GLU A 115 11.94 -19.43 -6.70
C GLU A 115 11.23 -18.54 -5.68
N ASN A 116 11.42 -18.75 -4.38
CA ASN A 116 10.90 -17.89 -3.31
C ASN A 116 11.68 -16.56 -3.20
N LYS A 117 11.77 -15.80 -4.29
CA LYS A 117 12.37 -14.45 -4.35
C LYS A 117 11.58 -13.40 -3.58
N ASN A 118 10.34 -13.73 -3.18
CA ASN A 118 9.51 -12.90 -2.33
C ASN A 118 9.96 -13.05 -0.88
N LEU A 119 11.04 -12.37 -0.51
CA LEU A 119 11.42 -12.22 0.90
C LEU A 119 10.19 -11.76 1.69
N PRO A 120 9.89 -12.39 2.84
CA PRO A 120 8.84 -11.90 3.71
C PRO A 120 9.21 -10.49 4.16
N PHE A 121 8.56 -9.50 3.55
CA PHE A 121 8.65 -8.12 3.99
C PHE A 121 7.84 -7.99 5.27
N VAL A 122 8.49 -7.58 6.36
CA VAL A 122 7.76 -7.08 7.52
C VAL A 122 7.09 -5.78 7.10
N ARG A 123 5.80 -5.86 6.76
CA ARG A 123 4.95 -4.68 6.59
C ARG A 123 4.32 -4.38 7.94
N GLY A 124 4.61 -3.20 8.46
CA GLY A 124 4.02 -2.72 9.70
C GLY A 124 3.98 -1.20 9.70
N GLN A 125 2.79 -0.63 9.81
CA GLN A 125 2.66 0.77 10.16
C GLN A 125 2.82 0.89 11.67
N LEU A 126 3.56 1.92 12.08
CA LEU A 126 3.78 2.20 13.49
C LEU A 126 2.43 2.48 14.15
N LYS A 127 2.02 1.64 15.12
CA LYS A 127 0.83 1.93 15.91
C LYS A 127 1.10 3.15 16.79
N VAL A 128 0.55 4.30 16.41
CA VAL A 128 0.57 5.53 17.21
C VAL A 128 -0.59 5.46 18.20
N ILE A 129 -0.33 4.95 19.41
CA ILE A 129 -1.32 5.00 20.49
C ILE A 129 -1.20 6.40 21.12
N LYS A 130 -2.15 7.30 20.83
CA LYS A 130 -2.25 8.54 21.60
C LYS A 130 -2.56 8.15 23.04
N LYS A 131 -1.70 8.54 23.99
CA LYS A 131 -2.11 8.57 25.40
C LYS A 131 -3.24 9.60 25.47
N ILE A 132 -4.42 9.15 25.86
CA ILE A 132 -5.47 10.08 26.25
C ILE A 132 -4.94 10.68 27.55
N ASN A 133 -4.44 11.90 27.50
CA ASN A 133 -4.20 12.63 28.74
C ASN A 133 -5.55 12.68 29.47
N GLN A 134 -5.58 12.19 30.71
CA GLN A 134 -6.75 12.37 31.56
C GLN A 134 -7.06 13.86 31.55
N CYS A 135 -8.31 14.19 31.21
CA CYS A 135 -8.82 15.54 31.33
C CYS A 135 -8.71 15.93 32.80
N ASP A 136 -7.98 17.00 33.10
CA ASP A 136 -8.20 17.79 34.30
C ASP A 136 -9.55 18.51 34.21
#